data_AF-A0A961PMY1-F1
#
_entry.id   AF-A0A961PMY1-F1
#
_cell.length_a   1.000
_cell.length_b   1.000
_cell.length_c   1.000
_cell.angle_alpha   90.00
_cell.angle_beta   90.00
_cell.angle_gamma   90.00
#
_symmetry.space_group_name_H-M   'P 1'
#
loop_
_entity.id
_entity.type
_entity.pdbx_description
1 polymer ?
#
loop_
_entity_poly.entity_id
_entity_poly.type
_entity_poly.pdbx_seq_one_letter_code
_entity_poly.pdbx_strand_id
1 'polypeptide(L)'
;RQGWGMTVAGSSVRYRRRIRMMQRIEMRTRVIGWDARFFYIEQSIWREGEALNNVLIRSAVTDAKGIVAPERLVAAMGHEGTESPALAAWVQAWIAADAQRPWPPARG
;
A
#
# COMPACT_ATOMS: atom_id res chain seq x y z
N ARG A 1 4.71 -17.95 -15.72
CA ARG A 1 4.50 -16.66 -15.00
C ARG A 1 3.00 -16.53 -14.72
N GLN A 2 2.55 -16.28 -13.49
CA GLN A 2 1.13 -16.36 -13.07
C GLN A 2 0.19 -15.28 -13.65
N GLY A 3 0.70 -14.34 -14.45
CA GLY A 3 -0.12 -13.27 -15.05
C GLY A 3 -0.63 -12.22 -14.05
N TRP A 4 0.01 -12.12 -12.89
CA TRP A 4 -0.42 -11.21 -11.82
C TRP A 4 0.04 -9.78 -12.05
N GLY A 5 -0.86 -8.83 -11.80
CA GLY A 5 -0.61 -7.40 -11.74
C GLY A 5 -0.83 -6.84 -10.34
N MET A 6 -0.32 -5.64 -10.07
CA MET A 6 -0.61 -4.88 -8.86
C MET A 6 -1.41 -3.63 -9.23
N THR A 7 -2.42 -3.32 -8.44
CA THR A 7 -3.22 -2.11 -8.57
C THR A 7 -3.35 -1.40 -7.24
N VAL A 8 -3.49 -0.08 -7.26
CA VAL A 8 -3.69 0.74 -6.05
C VAL A 8 -5.19 0.88 -5.82
N ALA A 9 -5.65 0.42 -4.65
CA ALA A 9 -7.05 0.51 -4.22
C ALA A 9 -7.29 1.71 -3.29
N GLY A 10 -6.25 2.35 -2.79
CA GLY A 10 -6.33 3.54 -1.96
C GLY A 10 -4.96 4.00 -1.50
N SER A 11 -4.82 5.28 -1.21
CA SER A 11 -3.58 5.82 -0.65
C SER A 11 -3.86 7.05 0.22
N SER A 12 -3.04 7.24 1.25
CA SER A 12 -3.00 8.46 2.07
C SER A 12 -1.58 8.98 2.10
N VAL A 13 -1.40 10.25 1.77
CA VAL A 13 -0.07 10.88 1.69
C VAL A 13 0.00 12.08 2.63
N ARG A 14 1.13 12.20 3.32
CA ARG A 14 1.49 13.38 4.10
C ARG A 14 2.80 13.95 3.57
N TYR A 15 2.77 15.19 3.08
CA TYR A 15 3.97 15.92 2.70
C TYR A 15 4.46 16.76 3.88
N ARG A 16 5.74 16.63 4.20
CA ARG A 16 6.43 17.40 5.24
C ARG A 16 7.24 18.55 4.66
N ARG A 17 7.83 18.36 3.47
CA ARG A 17 8.66 19.34 2.76
C ARG A 17 8.31 19.37 1.28
N ARG A 18 8.57 20.52 0.64
CA ARG A 18 8.40 20.68 -0.80
C ARG A 18 9.46 19.87 -1.56
N ILE A 19 9.00 19.00 -2.45
CA ILE A 19 9.84 18.30 -3.43
C ILE A 19 9.84 19.14 -4.72
N ARG A 20 11.02 19.46 -5.25
CA ARG A 20 11.22 20.24 -6.48
C ARG A 20 11.66 19.33 -7.63
N MET A 21 11.39 19.76 -8.85
CA MET A 21 11.85 19.08 -10.05
C MET A 21 13.37 18.90 -10.03
N MET A 22 13.84 17.78 -10.57
CA MET A 22 15.26 17.41 -10.66
C MET A 22 15.99 17.30 -9.31
N GLN A 23 15.27 17.27 -8.18
CA GLN A 23 15.88 16.93 -6.91
C GLN A 23 16.25 15.44 -6.88
N ARG A 24 17.50 15.16 -6.53
CA ARG A 24 17.91 13.81 -6.16
C ARG A 24 17.27 13.46 -4.83
N ILE A 25 16.47 12.40 -4.84
CA ILE A 25 15.73 11.88 -3.70
C ILE A 25 16.01 10.40 -3.53
N GLU A 26 15.86 9.92 -2.30
CA GLU A 26 15.86 8.50 -1.97
C GLU A 26 14.42 8.08 -1.68
N MET A 27 13.98 6.98 -2.31
CA MET A 27 12.68 6.40 -2.05
C MET A 27 12.85 5.11 -1.26
N ARG A 28 12.15 5.00 -0.14
CA ARG A 28 12.10 3.79 0.69
C ARG A 28 10.69 3.23 0.65
N THR A 29 10.57 1.97 0.24
CA THR A 29 9.29 1.26 0.13
C THR A 29 9.38 -0.03 0.91
N ARG A 30 8.38 -0.32 1.74
CA ARG A 30 8.26 -1.60 2.46
C ARG A 30 6.82 -2.05 2.56
N VAL A 31 6.57 -3.35 2.42
CA VAL A 31 5.30 -3.97 2.81
C VAL A 31 5.26 -4.00 4.33
N ILE A 32 4.20 -3.46 4.93
CA ILE A 32 4.02 -3.39 6.38
C ILE A 32 3.02 -4.43 6.91
N GLY A 33 2.34 -5.14 6.01
CA GLY A 33 1.42 -6.24 6.30
C GLY A 33 0.36 -6.38 5.21
N TRP A 34 -0.54 -7.33 5.39
CA TRP A 34 -1.69 -7.58 4.51
C TRP A 34 -2.91 -8.03 5.31
N ASP A 35 -4.09 -7.85 4.73
CA ASP A 35 -5.32 -8.48 5.18
C ASP A 35 -5.76 -9.56 4.16
N ALA A 36 -7.02 -10.03 4.24
CA ALA A 36 -7.54 -11.04 3.33
C ALA A 36 -7.62 -10.62 1.84
N ARG A 37 -7.44 -9.33 1.52
CA ARG A 37 -7.65 -8.76 0.18
C ARG A 37 -6.53 -7.85 -0.29
N PHE A 38 -5.84 -7.17 0.61
CA PHE A 38 -4.92 -6.08 0.27
C PHE A 38 -3.58 -6.19 0.99
N PHE A 39 -2.53 -5.78 0.29
CA PHE A 39 -1.24 -5.43 0.89
C PHE A 39 -1.24 -3.97 1.30
N TYR A 40 -0.61 -3.70 2.44
CA TYR A 40 -0.34 -2.36 2.94
C TYR A 40 1.15 -2.08 2.80
N ILE A 41 1.46 -0.97 2.12
CA ILE A 41 2.81 -0.57 1.79
C ILE A 41 3.05 0.81 2.37
N GLU A 42 4.14 0.97 3.12
CA GLU A 42 4.63 2.26 3.51
C GLU A 42 5.72 2.70 2.55
N GLN A 43 5.54 3.87 1.95
CA GLN A 43 6.53 4.50 1.08
C GLN A 43 6.89 5.88 1.62
N SER A 44 8.18 6.23 1.57
CA SER A 44 8.66 7.53 2.01
C SER A 44 9.77 8.04 1.10
N ILE A 45 9.82 9.36 0.93
CA ILE A 45 10.84 10.08 0.19
C ILE A 45 11.75 10.78 1.19
N TRP A 46 13.05 10.67 0.97
CA TRP A 46 14.09 11.23 1.80
C TRP A 46 15.08 12.05 0.97
N ARG A 47 15.69 13.05 1.59
CA ARG A 47 16.82 13.80 1.03
C ARG A 47 17.75 14.20 2.15
N GLU A 48 19.03 13.88 2.00
CA GLU A 48 20.08 14.29 2.96
C GLU A 48 19.72 13.91 4.42
N GLY A 49 19.09 12.73 4.61
CA GLY A 49 18.64 12.25 5.91
C GLY A 49 17.31 12.84 6.41
N GLU A 50 16.71 13.81 5.72
CA GLU A 50 15.41 14.38 6.08
C GLU A 50 14.26 13.68 5.33
N ALA A 51 13.23 13.25 6.06
CA ALA A 51 11.99 12.74 5.49
C ALA A 51 11.17 13.88 4.84
N LEU A 52 10.88 13.76 3.55
CA LEU A 52 10.11 14.73 2.78
C LEU A 52 8.62 14.40 2.76
N ASN A 53 8.26 13.11 2.75
CA ASN A 53 6.89 12.64 2.84
C ASN A 53 6.77 11.25 3.49
N ASN A 54 5.53 10.85 3.73
CA ASN A 54 5.16 9.48 4.04
C ASN A 54 3.83 9.16 3.35
N VAL A 55 3.73 7.96 2.80
CA VAL A 55 2.58 7.45 2.06
C VAL A 55 2.21 6.08 2.59
N LEU A 56 0.94 5.91 2.95
CA LEU A 56 0.30 4.61 3.08
C LEU A 56 -0.36 4.26 1.75
N ILE A 57 -0.05 3.09 1.21
CA ILE A 57 -0.64 2.57 -0.03
C ILE A 57 -1.34 1.25 0.28
N ARG A 58 -2.61 1.15 -0.08
CA ARG A 58 -3.39 -0.09 -0.12
C ARG A 58 -3.38 -0.63 -1.53
N SER A 59 -2.79 -1.80 -1.74
CA SER A 59 -2.64 -2.42 -3.06
C SER A 59 -3.31 -3.79 -3.12
N ALA A 60 -4.01 -4.05 -4.22
CA ALA A 60 -4.50 -5.38 -4.56
C ALA A 60 -3.61 -6.03 -5.61
N VAL A 61 -3.48 -7.36 -5.52
CA VAL A 61 -2.93 -8.19 -6.59
C VAL A 61 -4.09 -8.66 -7.44
N THR A 62 -3.95 -8.65 -8.76
CA THR A 62 -5.03 -9.07 -9.67
C THR A 62 -4.53 -10.05 -10.72
N ASP A 63 -5.43 -10.91 -11.17
CA ASP A 63 -5.27 -11.76 -12.35
C ASP A 63 -6.47 -11.58 -13.29
N ALA A 64 -6.56 -12.39 -14.35
CA ALA A 64 -7.66 -12.34 -15.31
C ALA A 64 -9.05 -12.65 -14.70
N LYS A 65 -9.11 -13.22 -13.50
CA LYS A 65 -10.33 -13.58 -12.76
C LYS A 65 -10.67 -12.59 -11.64
N GLY A 66 -9.84 -11.57 -11.39
CA GLY A 66 -10.09 -10.52 -10.41
C GLY A 66 -8.99 -10.42 -9.35
N ILE A 67 -9.38 -10.12 -8.10
CA ILE A 67 -8.42 -9.95 -7.00
C ILE A 67 -7.86 -11.32 -6.57
N VAL A 68 -6.54 -11.40 -6.47
CA VAL A 68 -5.79 -12.52 -5.90
C VAL A 68 -5.55 -12.24 -4.42
N ALA A 69 -5.99 -13.17 -3.56
CA ALA A 69 -5.77 -13.07 -2.11
C ALA A 69 -4.26 -12.97 -1.78
N PRO A 70 -3.84 -12.09 -0.85
CA PRO A 70 -2.44 -11.93 -0.46
C PRO A 70 -1.72 -13.23 -0.10
N GLU A 71 -2.40 -14.16 0.57
CA GLU A 71 -1.86 -15.47 0.97
C GLU A 71 -1.41 -16.29 -0.25
N ARG A 72 -2.13 -16.20 -1.37
CA ARG A 72 -1.74 -16.87 -2.61
C ARG A 72 -0.46 -16.28 -3.20
N LEU A 73 -0.29 -14.95 -3.11
CA LEU A 73 0.95 -14.30 -3.54
C LEU A 73 2.12 -14.73 -2.64
N VAL A 74 1.92 -14.70 -1.32
CA VAL A 74 2.92 -15.08 -0.32
C VAL A 74 3.36 -16.54 -0.52
N ALA A 75 2.41 -17.46 -0.69
CA ALA A 75 2.71 -18.86 -0.98
C ALA A 75 3.49 -19.04 -2.31
N ALA A 76 3.09 -18.33 -3.37
CA ALA A 76 3.79 -18.37 -4.65
C ALA A 76 5.21 -17.78 -4.60
N MET A 77 5.52 -16.96 -3.59
CA MET A 77 6.88 -16.48 -3.31
C MET A 77 7.70 -17.45 -2.44
N GLY A 78 7.15 -18.62 -2.08
CA GLY A 78 7.82 -19.62 -1.24
C GLY A 78 7.73 -19.35 0.26
N HIS A 79 6.81 -18.47 0.67
CA HIS A 79 6.61 -18.08 2.07
C HIS A 79 5.29 -18.62 2.64
N GLU A 80 4.86 -19.80 2.18
CA GLU A 80 3.63 -20.44 2.65
C GLU A 80 3.62 -20.58 4.19
N GLY A 81 2.45 -20.35 4.80
CA GLY A 81 2.30 -20.33 6.25
C GLY A 81 2.79 -19.06 6.95
N THR A 82 3.33 -18.07 6.21
CA THR A 82 3.70 -16.78 6.81
C THR A 82 2.45 -15.98 7.14
N GLU A 83 2.32 -15.60 8.41
CA GLU A 83 1.25 -14.71 8.87
C GLU A 83 1.61 -13.25 8.60
N SER A 84 0.59 -12.42 8.32
CA SER A 84 0.82 -10.99 8.25
C SER A 84 1.21 -10.45 9.63
N PRO A 85 2.21 -9.56 9.72
CA PRO A 85 2.40 -8.79 10.94
C PRO A 85 1.13 -7.97 11.25
N ALA A 86 0.91 -7.72 12.54
CA ALA A 86 -0.17 -6.83 12.98
C ALA A 86 0.07 -5.41 12.45
N LEU A 87 -0.89 -4.86 11.72
CA LEU A 87 -0.82 -3.48 11.25
C LEU A 87 -0.92 -2.51 12.42
N ALA A 88 -0.12 -1.44 12.38
CA ALA A 88 -0.15 -0.39 13.40
C ALA A 88 -1.54 0.25 13.52
N ALA A 89 -1.90 0.72 14.72
CA ALA A 89 -3.24 1.24 15.01
C ALA A 89 -3.70 2.37 14.08
N TRP A 90 -2.78 3.24 13.63
CA TRP A 90 -3.11 4.32 12.71
C TRP A 90 -3.48 3.81 11.30
N VAL A 91 -2.89 2.69 10.86
CA VAL A 91 -3.22 2.02 9.59
C VAL A 91 -4.62 1.42 9.70
N GLN A 92 -4.91 0.74 10.81
CA GLN A 92 -6.24 0.19 11.09
C GLN A 92 -7.32 1.29 11.13
N ALA A 93 -7.02 2.42 11.78
CA ALA A 93 -7.92 3.58 11.80
C ALA A 93 -8.15 4.15 10.40
N TRP A 94 -7.12 4.21 9.55
CA TRP A 94 -7.28 4.63 8.16
C TRP A 94 -8.15 3.66 7.36
N ILE A 95 -7.96 2.33 7.51
CA ILE A 95 -8.78 1.30 6.86
C ILE A 95 -10.25 1.47 7.26
N ALA A 96 -10.51 1.62 8.56
CA ALA A 96 -11.86 1.79 9.09
C ALA A 96 -12.53 3.08 8.57
N ALA A 97 -11.79 4.18 8.52
CA ALA A 97 -12.31 5.44 8.00
C ALA A 97 -12.59 5.36 6.48
N ASP A 98 -11.69 4.73 5.71
CA ASP A 98 -11.86 4.58 4.27
C ASP A 98 -13.04 3.64 3.92
N ALA A 99 -13.28 2.60 4.72
CA ALA A 99 -14.44 1.71 4.57
C ALA A 99 -15.79 2.42 4.76
N GLN A 100 -15.83 3.55 5.47
CA GLN A 100 -17.04 4.37 5.63
C GLN A 100 -17.26 5.34 4.48
N ARG A 101 -16.29 5.52 3.59
CA ARG A 101 -16.39 6.46 2.47
C ARG A 101 -17.34 5.89 1.40
N PRO A 102 -18.38 6.62 0.98
CA PRO A 102 -19.23 6.20 -0.13
C PRO A 102 -18.42 5.98 -1.41
N TRP A 103 -18.62 4.83 -2.05
CA TRP A 103 -18.01 4.49 -3.34
C TRP A 103 -18.99 3.68 -4.21
N PRO A 104 -19.19 4.02 -5.50
CA PRO A 104 -18.61 5.16 -6.20
C PRO A 104 -19.12 6.49 -5.62
N PRO A 105 -18.36 7.59 -5.79
CA PRO A 105 -18.82 8.90 -5.34
C PRO A 105 -20.12 9.27 -6.05
N ALA A 106 -21.00 10.00 -5.35
CA ALA A 106 -22.18 10.57 -5.97
C ALA A 106 -21.75 11.44 -7.16
N ARG A 107 -22.48 11.34 -8.27
CA ARG A 107 -22.34 12.31 -9.36
C ARG A 107 -22.94 13.62 -8.83
N GLY A 108 -22.11 14.65 -8.71
CA GLY A 108 -22.57 16.01 -8.43
C GLY A 108 -23.40 16.58 -9.57
#